data_AF-A0A1S4ESL8-F1
#
_entry.id   AF-A0A1S4ESL8-F1
#
_cell.length_a   1.000
_cell.length_b   1.000
_cell.length_c   1.000
_cell.angle_alpha   90.00
_cell.angle_beta   90.00
_cell.angle_gamma   90.00
#
_symmetry.space_group_name_H-M   'P 1'
#
loop_
_entity.id
_entity.type
_entity.pdbx_description
1 polymer ?
#
loop_
_entity_poly.entity_id
_entity_poly.type
_entity_poly.pdbx_seq_one_letter_code
_entity_poly.pdbx_strand_id
1 'polypeptide(L)'
;MAIPSSSSNTDDAEMYQLASAELQRLQRQYRIMERDREAYQDEMRISIAKQRRIIDMLSREKQELLLAARVNKSEKQETKNASYKNRIEILLKQQDLIETKIKSEQLQLKELDAQIRKVEDQVNELRSSHMNDDKYLIKVQEQNREVDLLENRLHTATVKFNKMLMGNRKLKHEIDLLVKSKAHFNDLYQQLIQKLADGKKVILDLIEQATVAYDQREESQNKLFALKERDKVNVAMYGHEMRELQRELDHDFKLQEFLGIKGQKRIMQDLELREAEKKKEQRESLSRTIEKFENILQQIKEFCNETDIDRVAALFIKQEEENFALFNYVNELNNECEMLKDQVKELTVNINEQRAINKQKAMEQQDTLDSLTQELRNRQNDTNTMKSTLDNTTTITGEILDKINTLFVFMKQNQTQQTASVLNLLGDSTSIHVNKYNVSLFLAIIEKTINQLLNIVNAPVEDTSARHEDTVHFEFPPRR
;
A
#
# COMPACT_ATOMS: atom_id res chain seq x y z
N MET A 1 -33.09 -184.31 -94.42
CA MET A 1 -33.20 -185.72 -94.86
C MET A 1 -32.66 -186.57 -93.71
N ALA A 2 -33.33 -187.68 -93.32
CA ALA A 2 -32.92 -188.73 -92.34
C ALA A 2 -32.17 -188.29 -91.04
N ILE A 3 -32.65 -188.41 -89.78
CA ILE A 3 -33.24 -189.57 -89.05
C ILE A 3 -32.21 -190.73 -88.99
N PRO A 4 -31.77 -191.29 -87.82
CA PRO A 4 -32.64 -191.86 -86.77
C PRO A 4 -32.18 -191.79 -85.28
N SER A 5 -32.98 -192.39 -84.38
CA SER A 5 -32.69 -192.73 -82.96
C SER A 5 -32.16 -194.20 -82.83
N SER A 6 -32.09 -194.94 -81.71
CA SER A 6 -32.56 -194.91 -80.29
C SER A 6 -31.82 -196.06 -79.54
N SER A 7 -31.75 -196.27 -78.22
CA SER A 7 -32.14 -195.59 -76.95
C SER A 7 -31.31 -196.26 -75.80
N SER A 8 -31.62 -196.48 -74.51
CA SER A 8 -32.75 -196.26 -73.56
C SER A 8 -32.34 -196.63 -72.11
N ASN A 9 -33.01 -196.03 -71.11
CA ASN A 9 -33.10 -196.39 -69.66
C ASN A 9 -31.90 -196.23 -68.69
N THR A 10 -32.22 -195.57 -67.57
CA THR A 10 -31.64 -195.63 -66.20
C THR A 10 -30.12 -195.48 -66.02
N ASP A 11 -29.68 -194.27 -65.63
CA ASP A 11 -29.04 -194.03 -64.32
C ASP A 11 -28.94 -192.52 -63.96
N ASP A 12 -28.70 -192.26 -62.68
CA ASP A 12 -28.17 -191.06 -61.98
C ASP A 12 -28.73 -189.63 -62.19
N ALA A 13 -29.32 -189.12 -61.10
CA ALA A 13 -29.88 -187.77 -60.97
C ALA A 13 -28.85 -186.65 -60.68
N GLU A 14 -27.56 -186.96 -60.51
CA GLU A 14 -26.56 -185.99 -60.03
C GLU A 14 -26.26 -184.87 -61.06
N MET A 15 -26.28 -185.17 -62.36
CA MET A 15 -25.97 -184.21 -63.43
C MET A 15 -26.92 -182.99 -63.43
N TYR A 16 -28.15 -183.17 -62.95
CA TYR A 16 -29.17 -182.11 -62.89
C TYR A 16 -28.80 -180.95 -61.96
N GLN A 17 -27.98 -181.19 -60.94
CA GLN A 17 -27.65 -180.18 -59.94
C GLN A 17 -26.56 -179.21 -60.43
N LEU A 18 -25.64 -179.68 -61.27
CA LEU A 18 -24.48 -178.91 -61.75
C LEU A 18 -24.87 -177.92 -62.87
N ALA A 19 -25.70 -178.35 -63.83
CA ALA A 19 -26.21 -177.50 -64.92
C ALA A 19 -27.05 -176.31 -64.43
N SER A 20 -27.76 -176.47 -63.30
CA SER A 20 -28.57 -175.41 -62.68
C SER A 20 -27.72 -174.20 -62.24
N ALA A 21 -26.53 -174.45 -61.70
CA ALA A 21 -25.62 -173.40 -61.21
C ALA A 21 -25.02 -172.57 -62.36
N GLU A 22 -24.69 -173.21 -63.49
CA GLU A 22 -24.13 -172.53 -64.65
C GLU A 22 -25.15 -171.62 -65.35
N LEU A 23 -26.42 -172.06 -65.42
CA LEU A 23 -27.52 -171.29 -65.99
C LEU A 23 -27.79 -169.99 -65.21
N GLN A 24 -27.70 -170.01 -63.86
CA GLN A 24 -27.80 -168.80 -63.05
C GLN A 24 -26.66 -167.79 -63.34
N ARG A 25 -25.45 -168.27 -63.65
CA ARG A 25 -24.30 -167.39 -63.95
C ARG A 25 -24.50 -166.63 -65.25
N LEU A 26 -24.95 -167.33 -66.30
CA LEU A 26 -25.29 -166.72 -67.59
C LEU A 26 -26.45 -165.71 -67.47
N GLN A 27 -27.50 -166.03 -66.71
CA GLN A 27 -28.62 -165.11 -66.45
C GLN A 27 -28.15 -163.82 -65.74
N ARG A 28 -27.19 -163.89 -64.80
CA ARG A 28 -26.61 -162.68 -64.19
C ARG A 28 -25.85 -161.82 -65.20
N GLN A 29 -25.05 -162.43 -66.08
CA GLN A 29 -24.20 -161.68 -67.01
C GLN A 29 -25.02 -160.95 -68.09
N TYR A 30 -26.07 -161.59 -68.61
CA TYR A 30 -26.99 -160.97 -69.58
C TYR A 30 -27.67 -159.72 -69.00
N ARG A 31 -28.11 -159.81 -67.73
CA ARG A 31 -28.80 -158.74 -67.00
C ARG A 31 -27.93 -157.52 -66.66
N ILE A 32 -26.60 -157.64 -66.78
CA ILE A 32 -25.66 -156.52 -66.63
C ILE A 32 -25.52 -155.78 -67.97
N MET A 33 -25.22 -156.50 -69.06
CA MET A 33 -25.13 -155.89 -70.40
C MET A 33 -26.43 -155.20 -70.84
N GLU A 34 -27.59 -155.72 -70.44
CA GLU A 34 -28.87 -155.11 -70.75
C GLU A 34 -29.02 -153.72 -70.10
N ARG A 35 -28.57 -153.56 -68.84
CA ARG A 35 -28.53 -152.27 -68.12
C ARG A 35 -27.52 -151.28 -68.68
N ASP A 36 -26.32 -151.75 -69.03
CA ASP A 36 -25.28 -150.87 -69.61
C ASP A 36 -25.73 -150.30 -70.96
N ARG A 37 -26.53 -151.07 -71.72
CA ARG A 37 -27.16 -150.60 -72.96
C ARG A 37 -28.27 -149.57 -72.72
N GLU A 38 -29.07 -149.70 -71.67
CA GLU A 38 -30.07 -148.71 -71.28
C GLU A 38 -29.42 -147.38 -70.86
N ALA A 39 -28.40 -147.44 -70.00
CA ALA A 39 -27.69 -146.27 -69.48
C ALA A 39 -27.13 -145.36 -70.60
N TYR A 40 -26.48 -145.95 -71.62
CA TYR A 40 -25.95 -145.20 -72.75
C TYR A 40 -27.03 -144.54 -73.62
N GLN A 41 -28.21 -145.17 -73.77
CA GLN A 41 -29.31 -144.56 -74.52
C GLN A 41 -29.93 -143.36 -73.78
N ASP A 42 -30.08 -143.45 -72.46
CA ASP A 42 -30.61 -142.35 -71.66
C ASP A 42 -29.63 -141.16 -71.57
N GLU A 43 -28.33 -141.40 -71.42
CA GLU A 43 -27.35 -140.30 -71.41
C GLU A 43 -27.31 -139.55 -72.76
N MET A 44 -27.38 -140.27 -73.89
CA MET A 44 -27.46 -139.67 -75.22
C MET A 44 -28.76 -138.86 -75.41
N ARG A 45 -29.90 -139.36 -74.92
CA ARG A 45 -31.18 -138.64 -74.91
C ARG A 45 -31.12 -137.37 -74.07
N ILE A 46 -30.51 -137.43 -72.88
CA ILE A 46 -30.32 -136.29 -71.98
C ILE A 46 -29.46 -135.21 -72.64
N SER A 47 -28.39 -135.59 -73.36
CA SER A 47 -27.52 -134.65 -74.06
C SER A 47 -28.25 -133.88 -75.18
N ILE A 48 -29.00 -134.60 -76.03
CA ILE A 48 -29.80 -133.99 -77.11
C ILE A 48 -30.91 -133.09 -76.54
N ALA A 49 -31.55 -133.48 -75.43
CA ALA A 49 -32.55 -132.66 -74.76
C ALA A 49 -31.96 -131.36 -74.17
N LYS A 50 -30.74 -131.38 -73.64
CA LYS A 50 -30.02 -130.18 -73.18
C LYS A 50 -29.73 -129.22 -74.35
N GLN A 51 -29.19 -129.74 -75.46
CA GLN A 51 -28.86 -128.91 -76.62
C GLN A 51 -30.08 -128.21 -77.23
N ARG A 52 -31.22 -128.90 -77.36
CA ARG A 52 -32.47 -128.28 -77.87
C ARG A 52 -32.96 -127.15 -76.95
N ARG A 53 -32.97 -127.34 -75.63
CA ARG A 53 -33.36 -126.30 -74.66
C ARG A 53 -32.52 -125.02 -74.76
N ILE A 54 -31.23 -125.13 -75.09
CA ILE A 54 -30.33 -123.97 -75.27
C ILE A 54 -30.68 -123.21 -76.56
N ILE A 55 -30.96 -123.92 -77.66
CA ILE A 55 -31.42 -123.31 -78.93
C ILE A 55 -32.78 -122.62 -78.72
N ASP A 56 -33.70 -123.25 -77.97
CA ASP A 56 -35.00 -122.69 -77.61
C ASP A 56 -34.91 -121.49 -76.65
N MET A 57 -33.78 -121.28 -75.96
CA MET A 57 -33.51 -120.11 -75.14
C MET A 57 -32.99 -118.96 -76.00
N LEU A 58 -31.88 -119.18 -76.71
CA LEU A 58 -31.19 -118.18 -77.53
C LEU A 58 -32.09 -117.63 -78.65
N SER A 59 -33.01 -118.45 -79.18
CA SER A 59 -34.00 -118.01 -80.16
C SER A 59 -35.06 -117.07 -79.58
N ARG A 60 -35.44 -117.24 -78.30
CA ARG A 60 -36.33 -116.31 -77.57
C ARG A 60 -35.63 -115.00 -77.25
N GLU A 61 -34.42 -115.04 -76.68
CA GLU A 61 -33.61 -113.84 -76.41
C GLU A 61 -33.40 -113.00 -77.68
N LYS A 62 -33.08 -113.65 -78.81
CA LYS A 62 -32.97 -112.98 -80.11
C LYS A 62 -34.28 -112.30 -80.55
N GLN A 63 -35.44 -112.90 -80.30
CA GLN A 63 -36.73 -112.30 -80.61
C GLN A 63 -37.03 -111.10 -79.69
N GLU A 64 -36.77 -111.22 -78.39
CA GLU A 64 -36.95 -110.13 -77.42
C GLU A 64 -36.06 -108.92 -77.72
N LEU A 65 -34.78 -109.14 -78.04
CA LEU A 65 -33.85 -108.08 -78.44
C LEU A 65 -34.26 -107.40 -79.76
N LEU A 66 -34.77 -108.15 -80.74
CA LEU A 66 -35.30 -107.57 -81.98
C LEU A 66 -36.59 -106.78 -81.76
N LEU A 67 -37.45 -107.20 -80.83
CA LEU A 67 -38.64 -106.45 -80.43
C LEU A 67 -38.25 -105.16 -79.69
N ALA A 68 -37.32 -105.21 -78.73
CA ALA A 68 -36.81 -104.04 -78.02
C ALA A 68 -36.16 -103.02 -78.99
N ALA A 69 -35.36 -103.48 -79.94
CA ALA A 69 -34.79 -102.64 -80.99
C ALA A 69 -35.85 -102.00 -81.88
N ARG A 70 -36.93 -102.72 -82.22
CA ARG A 70 -38.07 -102.20 -82.99
C ARG A 70 -38.93 -101.21 -82.20
N VAL A 71 -39.07 -101.39 -80.89
CA VAL A 71 -39.77 -100.44 -80.00
C VAL A 71 -38.97 -99.14 -79.84
N ASN A 72 -37.65 -99.23 -79.68
CA ASN A 72 -36.79 -98.05 -79.60
C ASN A 72 -36.70 -97.29 -80.95
N LYS A 73 -36.77 -98.00 -82.08
CA LYS A 73 -36.95 -97.43 -83.43
C LYS A 73 -38.42 -97.25 -83.84
N SER A 74 -39.33 -97.17 -82.87
CA SER A 74 -40.72 -96.82 -83.15
C SER A 74 -40.82 -95.32 -83.40
N GLU A 75 -41.54 -94.92 -84.44
CA GLU A 75 -41.87 -93.53 -84.76
C GLU A 75 -42.47 -92.76 -83.56
N LYS A 76 -43.24 -93.45 -82.69
CA LYS A 76 -43.76 -92.89 -81.43
C LYS A 76 -42.70 -92.60 -80.36
N GLN A 77 -41.51 -93.20 -80.45
CA GLN A 77 -40.39 -92.91 -79.56
C GLN A 77 -39.41 -91.91 -80.18
N GLU A 78 -39.20 -91.93 -81.49
CA GLU A 78 -38.41 -90.91 -82.18
C GLU A 78 -39.08 -89.53 -82.09
N THR A 79 -40.40 -89.44 -82.28
CA THR A 79 -41.18 -88.20 -82.08
C THR A 79 -41.15 -87.70 -80.63
N LYS A 80 -41.17 -88.60 -79.64
CA LYS A 80 -40.93 -88.23 -78.23
C LYS A 80 -39.52 -87.70 -78.00
N ASN A 81 -38.51 -88.37 -78.54
CA ASN A 81 -37.11 -87.94 -78.41
C ASN A 81 -36.88 -86.55 -79.05
N ALA A 82 -37.51 -86.28 -80.20
CA ALA A 82 -37.52 -84.95 -80.82
C ALA A 82 -38.22 -83.90 -79.94
N SER A 83 -39.37 -84.24 -79.34
CA SER A 83 -40.08 -83.37 -78.39
C SER A 83 -39.23 -83.05 -77.15
N TYR A 84 -38.56 -84.05 -76.57
CA TYR A 84 -37.63 -83.85 -75.45
C TYR A 84 -36.42 -82.98 -75.86
N LYS A 85 -35.83 -83.20 -77.04
CA LYS A 85 -34.74 -82.37 -77.57
C LYS A 85 -35.17 -80.90 -77.69
N ASN A 86 -36.33 -80.64 -78.29
CA ASN A 86 -36.88 -79.29 -78.44
C ASN A 86 -37.17 -78.65 -77.07
N ARG A 87 -37.68 -79.41 -76.09
CA ARG A 87 -37.90 -78.90 -74.73
C ARG A 87 -36.58 -78.58 -74.00
N ILE A 88 -35.54 -79.38 -74.18
CA ILE A 88 -34.20 -79.12 -73.66
C ILE A 88 -33.61 -77.86 -74.31
N GLU A 89 -33.76 -77.67 -75.62
CA GLU A 89 -33.28 -76.46 -76.32
C GLU A 89 -33.99 -75.19 -75.82
N ILE A 90 -35.30 -75.27 -75.54
CA ILE A 90 -36.05 -74.18 -74.91
C ILE A 90 -35.55 -73.91 -73.47
N LEU A 91 -35.27 -74.96 -72.69
CA LEU A 91 -34.75 -74.82 -71.32
C LEU A 91 -33.35 -74.22 -71.28
N LEU A 92 -32.46 -74.59 -72.21
CA LEU A 92 -31.13 -73.99 -72.34
C LEU A 92 -31.23 -72.51 -72.67
N LYS A 93 -32.05 -72.12 -73.65
CA LYS A 93 -32.28 -70.69 -73.97
C LYS A 93 -32.89 -69.94 -72.78
N GLN A 94 -33.72 -70.58 -71.96
CA GLN A 94 -34.23 -70.00 -70.71
C GLN A 94 -33.13 -69.86 -69.64
N GLN A 95 -32.19 -70.80 -69.54
CA GLN A 95 -31.02 -70.72 -68.67
C GLN A 95 -30.08 -69.57 -69.10
N ASP A 96 -29.75 -69.47 -70.40
CA ASP A 96 -28.90 -68.40 -70.94
C ASP A 96 -29.50 -67.00 -70.66
N LEU A 97 -30.82 -66.85 -70.81
CA LEU A 97 -31.57 -65.63 -70.51
C LEU A 97 -31.63 -65.29 -69.02
N ILE A 98 -31.54 -66.29 -68.13
CA ILE A 98 -31.46 -66.08 -66.68
C ILE A 98 -30.02 -65.74 -66.28
N GLU A 99 -29.02 -66.42 -66.83
CA GLU A 99 -27.60 -66.18 -66.52
C GLU A 99 -27.16 -64.78 -66.99
N THR A 100 -27.62 -64.32 -68.16
CA THR A 100 -27.39 -62.95 -68.64
C THR A 100 -28.06 -61.90 -67.75
N LYS A 101 -29.27 -62.14 -67.25
CA LYS A 101 -29.93 -61.27 -66.27
C LYS A 101 -29.17 -61.21 -64.95
N ILE A 102 -28.80 -62.35 -64.37
CA ILE A 102 -28.00 -62.43 -63.13
C ILE A 102 -26.69 -61.65 -63.30
N LYS A 103 -26.01 -61.76 -64.45
CA LYS A 103 -24.80 -60.97 -64.74
C LYS A 103 -25.08 -59.47 -64.79
N SER A 104 -26.21 -59.03 -65.34
CA SER A 104 -26.60 -57.60 -65.35
C SER A 104 -26.95 -57.07 -63.96
N GLU A 105 -27.67 -57.85 -63.15
CA GLU A 105 -28.01 -57.51 -61.75
C GLU A 105 -26.75 -57.46 -60.87
N GLN A 106 -25.81 -58.40 -61.04
CA GLN A 106 -24.50 -58.38 -60.38
C GLN A 106 -23.63 -57.18 -60.77
N LEU A 107 -23.78 -56.63 -61.98
CA LEU A 107 -23.10 -55.40 -62.38
C LEU A 107 -23.76 -54.18 -61.73
N GLN A 108 -25.10 -54.12 -61.72
CA GLN A 108 -25.84 -53.05 -61.04
C GLN A 108 -25.58 -53.01 -59.53
N LEU A 109 -25.52 -54.17 -58.87
CA LEU A 109 -25.15 -54.25 -57.45
C LEU A 109 -23.74 -53.71 -57.19
N LYS A 110 -22.74 -54.07 -58.03
CA LYS A 110 -21.38 -53.52 -57.90
C LYS A 110 -21.31 -52.01 -58.15
N GLU A 111 -22.16 -51.49 -59.04
CA GLU A 111 -22.25 -50.05 -59.26
C GLU A 111 -22.89 -49.34 -58.05
N LEU A 112 -23.97 -49.90 -57.49
CA LEU A 112 -24.60 -49.44 -56.24
C LEU A 112 -23.62 -49.48 -55.06
N ASP A 113 -22.88 -50.57 -54.86
CA ASP A 113 -21.83 -50.66 -53.83
C ASP A 113 -20.76 -49.58 -54.00
N ALA A 114 -20.38 -49.25 -55.24
CA ALA A 114 -19.41 -48.20 -55.54
C ALA A 114 -19.99 -46.78 -55.37
N GLN A 115 -21.29 -46.59 -55.58
CA GLN A 115 -21.99 -45.33 -55.29
C GLN A 115 -22.18 -45.14 -53.77
N ILE A 116 -22.56 -46.20 -53.04
CA ILE A 116 -22.68 -46.21 -51.58
C ILE A 116 -21.35 -45.82 -50.94
N ARG A 117 -20.24 -46.47 -51.30
CA ARG A 117 -18.90 -46.12 -50.79
C ARG A 117 -18.53 -44.65 -51.00
N LYS A 118 -18.80 -44.08 -52.19
CA LYS A 118 -18.55 -42.65 -52.45
C LYS A 118 -19.36 -41.74 -51.54
N VAL A 119 -20.61 -42.10 -51.24
CA VAL A 119 -21.46 -41.34 -50.31
C VAL A 119 -21.00 -41.54 -48.86
N GLU A 120 -20.57 -42.74 -48.47
CA GLU A 120 -19.95 -43.01 -47.16
C GLU A 120 -18.67 -42.19 -46.97
N ASP A 121 -17.78 -42.17 -47.97
CA ASP A 121 -16.56 -41.36 -47.97
C ASP A 121 -16.88 -39.86 -47.84
N GLN A 122 -17.82 -39.33 -48.63
CA GLN A 122 -18.29 -37.94 -48.52
C GLN A 122 -18.93 -37.62 -47.17
N VAL A 123 -19.71 -38.54 -46.60
CA VAL A 123 -20.29 -38.39 -45.26
C VAL A 123 -19.20 -38.42 -44.19
N ASN A 124 -18.14 -39.20 -44.37
CA ASN A 124 -16.98 -39.22 -43.47
C ASN A 124 -16.14 -37.94 -43.57
N GLU A 125 -15.91 -37.40 -44.78
CA GLU A 125 -15.27 -36.09 -44.97
C GLU A 125 -16.10 -34.95 -44.35
N LEU A 126 -17.43 -34.97 -44.52
CA LEU A 126 -18.33 -34.00 -43.90
C LEU A 126 -18.36 -34.12 -42.37
N ARG A 127 -18.34 -35.33 -41.82
CA ARG A 127 -18.22 -35.59 -40.36
C ARG A 127 -16.84 -35.28 -39.80
N SER A 128 -15.80 -35.27 -40.62
CA SER A 128 -14.43 -34.88 -40.25
C SER A 128 -14.24 -33.36 -40.25
N SER A 129 -14.92 -32.67 -41.17
CA SER A 129 -14.84 -31.20 -41.34
C SER A 129 -15.85 -30.43 -40.49
N HIS A 130 -17.06 -30.95 -40.26
CA HIS A 130 -17.94 -30.43 -39.22
C HIS A 130 -17.39 -30.82 -37.85
N MET A 131 -16.90 -29.83 -37.11
CA MET A 131 -16.85 -29.93 -35.66
C MET A 131 -18.27 -30.13 -35.13
N ASN A 132 -18.49 -31.12 -34.26
CA ASN A 132 -19.76 -31.29 -33.55
C ASN A 132 -20.23 -29.94 -32.97
N ASP A 133 -21.53 -29.65 -33.02
CA ASP A 133 -22.08 -28.38 -32.53
C ASP A 133 -21.68 -28.09 -31.07
N ASP A 134 -21.59 -29.11 -30.21
CA ASP A 134 -21.06 -28.99 -28.84
C ASP A 134 -19.66 -28.36 -28.78
N LYS A 135 -18.75 -28.76 -29.68
CA LYS A 135 -17.38 -28.21 -29.75
C LYS A 135 -17.38 -26.77 -30.25
N TYR A 136 -18.29 -26.42 -31.16
CA TYR A 136 -18.48 -25.04 -31.59
C TYR A 136 -19.05 -24.19 -30.45
N LEU A 137 -20.05 -24.71 -29.72
CA LEU A 137 -20.67 -24.04 -28.57
C LEU A 137 -19.65 -23.81 -27.44
N ILE A 138 -18.81 -24.81 -27.12
CA ILE A 138 -17.70 -24.68 -26.17
C ILE A 138 -16.73 -23.59 -26.62
N LYS A 139 -16.31 -23.60 -27.89
CA LYS A 139 -15.40 -22.58 -28.41
C LYS A 139 -15.98 -21.16 -28.35
N VAL A 140 -17.27 -20.99 -28.62
CA VAL A 140 -17.96 -19.70 -28.46
C VAL A 140 -18.05 -19.29 -26.97
N GLN A 141 -18.27 -20.24 -26.05
CA GLN A 141 -18.23 -19.96 -24.61
C GLN A 141 -16.82 -19.58 -24.12
N GLU A 142 -15.77 -20.19 -24.66
CA GLU A 142 -14.38 -19.84 -24.39
C GLU A 142 -14.06 -18.42 -24.91
N GLN A 143 -14.44 -18.11 -26.15
CA GLN A 143 -14.27 -16.78 -26.73
C GLN A 143 -15.04 -15.70 -25.96
N ASN A 144 -16.28 -15.97 -25.52
CA ASN A 144 -17.04 -15.04 -24.69
C ASN A 144 -16.35 -14.82 -23.33
N ARG A 145 -15.79 -15.86 -22.69
CA ARG A 145 -15.00 -15.71 -21.45
C ARG A 145 -13.71 -14.90 -21.67
N GLU A 146 -13.05 -15.04 -22.82
CA GLU A 146 -11.91 -14.18 -23.16
C GLU A 146 -12.32 -12.71 -23.32
N VAL A 147 -13.47 -12.44 -23.95
CA VAL A 147 -14.06 -11.10 -24.03
C VAL A 147 -14.40 -10.57 -22.63
N ASP A 148 -15.11 -11.34 -21.79
CA ASP A 148 -15.44 -10.96 -20.41
C ASP A 148 -14.18 -10.59 -19.60
N LEU A 149 -13.09 -11.36 -19.74
CA LEU A 149 -11.82 -11.11 -19.07
C LEU A 149 -11.12 -9.84 -19.59
N LEU A 150 -11.19 -9.59 -20.90
CA LEU A 150 -10.66 -8.36 -21.51
C LEU A 150 -11.47 -7.12 -21.12
N GLU A 151 -12.80 -7.22 -21.07
CA GLU A 151 -13.68 -6.15 -20.58
C GLU A 151 -13.45 -5.85 -19.11
N ASN A 152 -13.36 -6.87 -18.24
CA ASN A 152 -13.03 -6.69 -16.82
C ASN A 152 -11.64 -6.04 -16.62
N ARG A 153 -10.66 -6.40 -17.47
CA ARG A 153 -9.33 -5.78 -17.47
C ARG A 153 -9.36 -4.32 -17.95
N LEU A 154 -10.14 -4.02 -19.00
CA LEU A 154 -10.36 -2.67 -19.51
C LEU A 154 -11.12 -1.78 -18.52
N HIS A 155 -12.15 -2.31 -17.86
CA HIS A 155 -12.88 -1.63 -16.79
C HIS A 155 -11.94 -1.33 -15.62
N THR A 156 -11.13 -2.31 -15.19
CA THR A 156 -10.13 -2.12 -14.12
C THR A 156 -9.09 -1.05 -14.48
N ALA A 157 -8.63 -1.01 -15.74
CA ALA A 157 -7.73 0.04 -16.23
C ALA A 157 -8.42 1.41 -16.24
N THR A 158 -9.66 1.49 -16.73
CA THR A 158 -10.48 2.71 -16.75
C THR A 158 -10.74 3.27 -15.35
N VAL A 159 -11.07 2.40 -14.38
CA VAL A 159 -11.26 2.81 -12.97
C VAL A 159 -9.95 3.30 -12.35
N LYS A 160 -8.81 2.69 -12.67
CA LYS A 160 -7.48 3.19 -12.24
C LYS A 160 -7.18 4.56 -12.86
N PHE A 161 -7.39 4.72 -14.16
CA PHE A 161 -7.21 5.99 -14.87
C PHE A 161 -8.10 7.11 -14.31
N ASN A 162 -9.38 6.83 -14.07
CA ASN A 162 -10.32 7.79 -13.47
C ASN A 162 -9.93 8.17 -12.03
N LYS A 163 -9.39 7.23 -11.23
CA LYS A 163 -8.81 7.55 -9.91
C LYS A 163 -7.59 8.48 -10.02
N MET A 164 -6.71 8.25 -10.99
CA MET A 164 -5.55 9.14 -11.24
C MET A 164 -5.98 10.53 -11.74
N LEU A 165 -6.99 10.62 -12.62
CA LEU A 165 -7.59 11.89 -13.06
C LEU A 165 -8.21 12.66 -11.88
N MET A 166 -8.92 11.98 -10.98
CA MET A 166 -9.47 12.61 -9.78
C MET A 166 -8.39 13.07 -8.80
N GLY A 167 -7.28 12.35 -8.68
CA GLY A 167 -6.09 12.79 -7.95
C GLY A 167 -5.45 14.05 -8.57
N ASN A 168 -5.23 14.03 -9.89
CA ASN A 168 -4.70 15.17 -10.64
C ASN A 168 -5.62 16.41 -10.52
N ARG A 169 -6.95 16.23 -10.61
CA ARG A 169 -7.93 17.31 -10.41
C ARG A 169 -7.86 17.93 -9.01
N LYS A 170 -7.60 17.13 -7.96
CA LYS A 170 -7.37 17.65 -6.60
C LYS A 170 -6.08 18.46 -6.52
N LEU A 171 -4.96 17.90 -7.00
CA LEU A 171 -3.66 18.60 -7.02
C LEU A 171 -3.71 19.89 -7.83
N LYS A 172 -4.41 19.92 -8.97
CA LYS A 172 -4.61 21.14 -9.75
C LYS A 172 -5.42 22.19 -8.97
N HIS A 173 -6.48 21.78 -8.28
CA HIS A 173 -7.26 22.70 -7.44
C HIS A 173 -6.43 23.26 -6.26
N GLU A 174 -5.58 22.43 -5.65
CA GLU A 174 -4.64 22.85 -4.62
C GLU A 174 -3.61 23.86 -5.16
N ILE A 175 -3.05 23.62 -6.36
CA ILE A 175 -2.19 24.58 -7.06
C ILE A 175 -2.94 25.89 -7.35
N ASP A 176 -4.18 25.84 -7.84
CA ASP A 176 -5.00 27.03 -8.10
C ASP A 176 -5.27 27.84 -6.82
N LEU A 177 -5.44 27.17 -5.66
CA LEU A 177 -5.59 27.81 -4.35
C LEU A 177 -4.26 28.43 -3.86
N LEU A 178 -3.14 27.72 -4.00
CA LEU A 178 -1.81 28.21 -3.62
C LEU A 178 -1.38 29.41 -4.49
N VAL A 179 -1.70 29.41 -5.79
CA VAL A 179 -1.46 30.55 -6.68
C VAL A 179 -2.27 31.77 -6.27
N LYS A 180 -3.55 31.61 -5.91
CA LYS A 180 -4.39 32.70 -5.38
C LYS A 180 -3.88 33.24 -4.04
N SER A 181 -3.47 32.35 -3.13
CA SER A 181 -2.86 32.71 -1.85
C SER A 181 -1.57 33.51 -2.05
N LYS A 182 -0.69 33.06 -2.96
CA LYS A 182 0.54 33.79 -3.33
C LYS A 182 0.26 35.15 -3.94
N ALA A 183 -0.76 35.28 -4.80
CA ALA A 183 -1.17 36.57 -5.36
C ALA A 183 -1.61 37.54 -4.26
N HIS A 184 -2.54 37.11 -3.39
CA HIS A 184 -3.01 37.93 -2.28
C HIS A 184 -1.87 38.33 -1.30
N PHE A 185 -0.95 37.41 -0.99
CA PHE A 185 0.24 37.72 -0.21
C PHE A 185 1.13 38.76 -0.89
N ASN A 186 1.33 38.66 -2.21
CA ASN A 186 2.10 39.64 -2.96
C ASN A 186 1.42 41.02 -2.95
N ASP A 187 0.09 41.10 -3.08
CA ASP A 187 -0.65 42.36 -3.01
C ASP A 187 -0.50 43.03 -1.63
N LEU A 188 -0.61 42.25 -0.54
CA LEU A 188 -0.35 42.74 0.82
C LEU A 188 1.12 43.18 1.00
N TYR A 189 2.07 42.45 0.42
CA TYR A 189 3.50 42.78 0.46
C TYR A 189 3.80 44.11 -0.27
N GLN A 190 3.20 44.34 -1.44
CA GLN A 190 3.30 45.62 -2.15
C GLN A 190 2.66 46.77 -1.35
N GLN A 191 1.51 46.56 -0.70
CA GLN A 191 0.92 47.55 0.20
C GLN A 191 1.81 47.88 1.42
N LEU A 192 2.53 46.90 1.95
CA LEU A 192 3.49 47.10 3.04
C LEU A 192 4.75 47.86 2.56
N ILE A 193 5.25 47.57 1.35
CA ILE A 193 6.33 48.34 0.71
C ILE A 193 5.90 49.79 0.51
N GLN A 194 4.69 50.04 0.00
CA GLN A 194 4.19 51.40 -0.22
C GLN A 194 4.10 52.17 1.11
N LYS A 195 3.48 51.60 2.15
CA LYS A 195 3.43 52.21 3.49
C LYS A 195 4.82 52.51 4.08
N LEU A 196 5.81 51.66 3.81
CA LEU A 196 7.19 51.90 4.23
C LEU A 196 7.85 53.04 3.43
N ALA A 197 7.55 53.17 2.13
CA ALA A 197 8.01 54.28 1.29
C ALA A 197 7.37 55.61 1.71
N ASP A 198 6.06 55.61 1.95
CA ASP A 198 5.30 56.77 2.44
C ASP A 198 5.82 57.22 3.82
N GLY A 199 6.02 56.27 4.74
CA GLY A 199 6.60 56.55 6.06
C GLY A 199 8.03 57.11 5.99
N LYS A 200 8.87 56.58 5.09
CA LYS A 200 10.21 57.15 4.83
C LYS A 200 10.13 58.57 4.27
N LYS A 201 9.15 58.86 3.40
CA LYS A 201 8.94 60.23 2.91
C LYS A 201 8.57 61.16 4.07
N VAL A 202 7.61 60.81 4.92
CA VAL A 202 7.22 61.64 6.07
C VAL A 202 8.41 61.89 7.01
N ILE A 203 9.32 60.93 7.19
CA ILE A 203 10.55 61.12 7.96
C ILE A 203 11.51 62.11 7.26
N LEU A 204 11.67 62.03 5.94
CA LEU A 204 12.50 62.98 5.17
C LEU A 204 11.91 64.40 5.19
N ASP A 205 10.61 64.54 4.92
CA ASP A 205 9.88 65.81 4.97
C ASP A 205 9.99 66.46 6.38
N LEU A 206 10.04 65.65 7.46
CA LEU A 206 10.25 66.11 8.84
C LEU A 206 11.71 66.50 9.13
N ILE A 207 12.69 65.78 8.58
CA ILE A 207 14.12 66.14 8.69
C ILE A 207 14.38 67.47 7.98
N GLU A 208 13.82 67.68 6.78
CA GLU A 208 13.95 68.95 6.04
C GLU A 208 13.34 70.12 6.83
N GLN A 209 12.14 69.96 7.39
CA GLN A 209 11.52 70.94 8.28
C GLN A 209 12.37 71.23 9.53
N ALA A 210 12.99 70.20 10.13
CA ALA A 210 13.87 70.37 11.28
C ALA A 210 15.15 71.14 10.90
N THR A 211 15.80 70.81 9.79
CA THR A 211 16.98 71.54 9.28
C THR A 211 16.64 73.01 9.04
N VAL A 212 15.57 73.32 8.31
CA VAL A 212 15.14 74.70 8.06
C VAL A 212 14.84 75.46 9.38
N ALA A 213 14.28 74.80 10.39
CA ALA A 213 14.06 75.40 11.71
C ALA A 213 15.36 75.63 12.49
N TYR A 214 16.37 74.76 12.34
CA TYR A 214 17.71 74.98 12.89
C TYR A 214 18.43 76.14 12.20
N ASP A 215 18.39 76.23 10.87
CA ASP A 215 19.01 77.30 10.09
C ASP A 215 18.41 78.67 10.46
N GLN A 216 17.08 78.77 10.55
CA GLN A 216 16.37 79.98 10.98
C GLN A 216 16.70 80.36 12.43
N ARG A 217 16.87 79.37 13.32
CA ARG A 217 17.28 79.58 14.71
C ARG A 217 18.72 80.11 14.79
N GLU A 218 19.63 79.54 14.00
CA GLU A 218 21.03 79.99 13.96
C GLU A 218 21.13 81.41 13.39
N GLU A 219 20.46 81.71 12.28
CA GLU A 219 20.41 83.06 11.72
C GLU A 219 19.86 84.08 12.72
N SER A 220 18.82 83.71 13.47
CA SER A 220 18.24 84.53 14.55
C SER A 220 19.18 84.71 15.74
N GLN A 221 19.93 83.66 16.12
CA GLN A 221 20.95 83.75 17.17
C GLN A 221 22.13 84.62 16.76
N ASN A 222 22.58 84.53 15.51
CA ASN A 222 23.64 85.36 14.94
C ASN A 222 23.22 86.84 14.85
N LYS A 223 21.98 87.13 14.43
CA LYS A 223 21.38 88.48 14.48
C LYS A 223 21.34 89.04 15.92
N LEU A 224 20.90 88.22 16.87
CA LEU A 224 20.83 88.60 18.29
C LEU A 224 22.21 88.81 18.92
N PHE A 225 23.22 88.03 18.53
CA PHE A 225 24.60 88.21 18.95
C PHE A 225 25.18 89.52 18.41
N ALA A 226 25.01 89.80 17.11
CA ALA A 226 25.48 91.04 16.49
C ALA A 226 24.83 92.29 17.11
N LEU A 227 23.53 92.24 17.44
CA LEU A 227 22.85 93.30 18.17
C LEU A 227 23.43 93.49 19.58
N LYS A 228 23.61 92.41 20.35
CA LYS A 228 24.24 92.48 21.68
C LYS A 228 25.65 93.07 21.64
N GLU A 229 26.47 92.70 20.65
CA GLU A 229 27.83 93.22 20.55
C GLU A 229 27.84 94.71 20.19
N ARG A 230 27.00 95.12 19.23
CA ARG A 230 26.78 96.54 18.91
C ARG A 230 26.30 97.33 20.13
N ASP A 231 25.40 96.76 20.92
CA ASP A 231 24.83 97.44 22.09
C ASP A 231 25.83 97.55 23.26
N LYS A 232 26.74 96.58 23.44
CA LYS A 232 27.93 96.75 24.32
C LYS A 232 28.79 97.94 23.87
N VAL A 233 29.09 98.02 22.58
CA VAL A 233 29.92 99.11 22.01
C VAL A 233 29.22 100.46 22.20
N ASN A 234 27.92 100.54 21.93
CA ASN A 234 27.11 101.74 22.17
C ASN A 234 27.15 102.16 23.65
N VAL A 235 26.98 101.23 24.59
CA VAL A 235 27.07 101.52 26.04
C VAL A 235 28.47 101.98 26.44
N ALA A 236 29.53 101.42 25.86
CA ALA A 236 30.91 101.88 26.09
C ALA A 236 31.15 103.30 25.53
N MET A 237 30.58 103.63 24.37
CA MET A 237 30.65 104.96 23.75
C MET A 237 29.86 106.00 24.54
N TYR A 238 28.58 105.76 24.85
CA TYR A 238 27.79 106.65 25.72
C TYR A 238 28.42 106.79 27.11
N GLY A 239 29.05 105.73 27.63
CA GLY A 239 29.84 105.77 28.86
C GLY A 239 31.15 106.56 28.73
N HIS A 240 31.66 106.81 27.53
CA HIS A 240 32.77 107.74 27.27
C HIS A 240 32.25 109.18 27.20
N GLU A 241 31.26 109.43 26.34
CA GLU A 241 30.61 110.73 26.13
C GLU A 241 30.11 111.33 27.46
N MET A 242 29.42 110.54 28.28
CA MET A 242 28.94 110.96 29.60
C MET A 242 30.08 111.33 30.56
N ARG A 243 31.25 110.67 30.48
CA ARG A 243 32.44 111.03 31.27
C ARG A 243 33.13 112.29 30.75
N GLU A 244 33.00 112.61 29.47
CA GLU A 244 33.53 113.85 28.90
C GLU A 244 32.63 115.03 29.22
N LEU A 245 31.31 114.90 29.02
CA LEU A 245 30.33 115.90 29.45
C LEU A 245 30.40 116.17 30.96
N GLN A 246 30.60 115.13 31.79
CA GLN A 246 30.83 115.33 33.23
C GLN A 246 32.14 116.08 33.50
N ARG A 247 33.22 115.86 32.74
CA ARG A 247 34.49 116.62 32.89
C ARG A 247 34.37 118.07 32.46
N GLU A 248 33.60 118.35 31.42
CA GLU A 248 33.29 119.72 30.97
C GLU A 248 32.44 120.44 32.01
N LEU A 249 31.37 119.81 32.51
CA LEU A 249 30.55 120.34 33.61
C LEU A 249 31.39 120.55 34.89
N ASP A 250 32.25 119.59 35.25
CA ASP A 250 33.21 119.71 36.34
C ASP A 250 34.22 120.85 36.16
N HIS A 251 34.55 121.21 34.91
CA HIS A 251 35.45 122.32 34.59
C HIS A 251 34.71 123.64 34.69
N ASP A 252 33.52 123.75 34.08
CA ASP A 252 32.66 124.93 34.12
C ASP A 252 32.20 125.25 35.54
N PHE A 253 31.89 124.24 36.36
CA PHE A 253 31.56 124.44 37.77
C PHE A 253 32.77 125.00 38.55
N LYS A 254 33.97 124.46 38.35
CA LYS A 254 35.21 124.97 38.98
C LYS A 254 35.57 126.37 38.46
N LEU A 255 35.28 126.67 37.20
CA LEU A 255 35.44 128.00 36.61
C LEU A 255 34.43 129.00 37.20
N GLN A 256 33.16 128.61 37.36
CA GLN A 256 32.12 129.41 38.00
C GLN A 256 32.45 129.66 39.49
N GLU A 257 32.90 128.63 40.22
CA GLU A 257 33.34 128.75 41.61
C GLU A 257 34.57 129.68 41.71
N PHE A 258 35.58 129.50 40.86
CA PHE A 258 36.75 130.38 40.79
C PHE A 258 36.38 131.83 40.46
N LEU A 259 35.47 132.05 39.51
CA LEU A 259 34.97 133.38 39.16
C LEU A 259 34.16 134.01 40.31
N GLY A 260 33.38 133.22 41.06
CA GLY A 260 32.72 133.68 42.29
C GLY A 260 33.73 134.08 43.37
N ILE A 261 34.72 133.23 43.63
CA ILE A 261 35.81 133.44 44.60
C ILE A 261 36.78 134.59 44.20
N LYS A 262 36.83 134.95 42.91
CA LYS A 262 37.51 136.13 42.36
C LYS A 262 36.64 137.39 42.38
N GLY A 263 35.33 137.26 42.17
CA GLY A 263 34.36 138.35 42.19
C GLY A 263 34.06 138.89 43.60
N GLN A 264 34.22 138.05 44.62
CA GLN A 264 34.21 138.48 46.02
C GLN A 264 35.39 139.40 46.33
N LYS A 265 35.12 140.69 46.63
CA LYS A 265 36.11 141.63 47.15
C LYS A 265 36.67 141.13 48.48
N ARG A 266 37.93 140.69 48.47
CA ARG A 266 38.63 140.23 49.68
C ARG A 266 39.13 141.41 50.51
N ILE A 267 38.81 141.39 51.80
CA ILE A 267 39.64 142.03 52.83
C ILE A 267 40.63 140.95 53.28
N MET A 268 41.93 141.23 53.23
CA MET A 268 42.99 140.25 53.44
C MET A 268 43.56 140.33 54.85
N GLN A 269 43.16 139.41 55.73
CA GLN A 269 43.93 139.04 56.93
C GLN A 269 43.60 137.60 57.32
N ASP A 270 44.58 136.92 57.93
CA ASP A 270 44.52 135.53 58.44
C ASP A 270 44.24 134.41 57.40
N LEU A 271 45.31 133.96 56.74
CA LEU A 271 45.34 132.76 55.88
C LEU A 271 46.45 131.76 56.26
N GLU A 272 47.54 132.23 56.89
CA GLU A 272 48.74 131.43 57.15
C GLU A 272 48.61 130.53 58.39
N LEU A 273 47.90 130.97 59.44
CA LEU A 273 47.75 130.19 60.68
C LEU A 273 46.97 128.88 60.44
N ARG A 274 45.97 128.92 59.56
CA ARG A 274 45.04 127.80 59.31
C ARG A 274 45.61 126.68 58.44
N GLU A 275 46.70 126.93 57.71
CA GLU A 275 47.45 125.88 57.04
C GLU A 275 48.39 125.12 57.99
N ALA A 276 48.91 125.80 59.01
CA ALA A 276 49.88 125.23 59.95
C ALA A 276 49.25 124.11 60.81
N GLU A 277 48.03 124.31 61.29
CA GLU A 277 47.32 123.32 62.13
C GLU A 277 47.03 122.02 61.37
N LYS A 278 46.47 122.11 60.15
CA LYS A 278 46.16 120.92 59.33
C LYS A 278 47.39 120.08 58.97
N LYS A 279 48.53 120.74 58.72
CA LYS A 279 49.84 120.07 58.50
C LYS A 279 50.37 119.37 59.76
N LYS A 280 49.85 119.71 60.95
CA LYS A 280 50.22 119.10 62.22
C LYS A 280 49.39 117.85 62.53
N GLU A 281 48.06 117.93 62.40
CA GLU A 281 47.17 116.77 62.56
C GLU A 281 47.54 115.60 61.63
N GLN A 282 47.88 115.90 60.37
CA GLN A 282 48.32 114.90 59.39
C GLN A 282 49.65 114.22 59.77
N ARG A 283 50.55 114.91 60.49
CA ARG A 283 51.78 114.30 61.00
C ARG A 283 51.51 113.40 62.20
N GLU A 284 50.61 113.81 63.09
CA GLU A 284 50.24 113.00 64.27
C GLU A 284 49.48 111.73 63.89
N SER A 285 48.62 111.75 62.86
CA SER A 285 47.95 110.54 62.38
C SER A 285 48.92 109.57 61.70
N LEU A 286 49.86 110.08 60.88
CA LEU A 286 50.91 109.27 60.26
C LEU A 286 51.83 108.63 61.33
N SER A 287 52.23 109.39 62.35
CA SER A 287 53.03 108.86 63.47
C SER A 287 52.36 107.66 64.14
N ARG A 288 51.06 107.77 64.45
CA ARG A 288 50.27 106.68 65.07
C ARG A 288 50.05 105.47 64.16
N THR A 289 50.20 105.61 62.84
CA THR A 289 50.25 104.45 61.93
C THR A 289 51.62 103.81 61.88
N ILE A 290 52.70 104.60 61.92
CA ILE A 290 54.09 104.10 61.96
C ILE A 290 54.31 103.30 63.25
N GLU A 291 53.96 103.84 64.42
CA GLU A 291 54.06 103.13 65.71
C GLU A 291 53.35 101.76 65.68
N LYS A 292 52.21 101.65 65.00
CA LYS A 292 51.48 100.37 64.87
C LYS A 292 52.22 99.38 63.98
N PHE A 293 52.74 99.83 62.84
CA PHE A 293 53.54 98.96 61.97
C PHE A 293 54.85 98.54 62.63
N GLU A 294 55.52 99.43 63.36
CA GLU A 294 56.72 99.12 64.14
C GLU A 294 56.45 98.07 65.22
N ASN A 295 55.36 98.20 65.99
CA ASN A 295 54.95 97.18 66.98
C ASN A 295 54.65 95.82 66.33
N ILE A 296 53.97 95.78 65.19
CA ILE A 296 53.68 94.53 64.46
C ILE A 296 54.97 93.91 63.91
N LEU A 297 55.86 94.72 63.33
CA LEU A 297 57.16 94.25 62.80
C LEU A 297 58.06 93.74 63.93
N GLN A 298 58.02 94.37 65.11
CA GLN A 298 58.71 93.87 66.30
C GLN A 298 58.13 92.54 66.80
N GLN A 299 56.80 92.36 66.83
CA GLN A 299 56.18 91.07 67.17
C GLN A 299 56.55 89.96 66.18
N ILE A 300 56.61 90.26 64.88
CA ILE A 300 57.08 89.33 63.85
C ILE A 300 58.56 88.98 64.08
N LYS A 301 59.40 89.96 64.43
CA LYS A 301 60.83 89.77 64.74
C LYS A 301 61.05 88.89 65.98
N GLU A 302 60.24 89.07 67.02
CA GLU A 302 60.25 88.24 68.23
C GLU A 302 59.77 86.81 67.95
N PHE A 303 58.81 86.62 67.03
CA PHE A 303 58.34 85.30 66.63
C PHE A 303 59.32 84.56 65.71
N CYS A 304 59.90 85.23 64.72
CA CYS A 304 60.80 84.63 63.72
C CYS A 304 62.25 84.43 64.20
N ASN A 305 62.68 85.08 65.29
CA ASN A 305 64.03 85.00 65.88
C ASN A 305 65.22 85.36 64.98
N GLU A 306 65.01 85.79 63.73
CA GLU A 306 66.04 86.41 62.89
C GLU A 306 65.95 87.93 62.89
N THR A 307 67.10 88.60 62.79
CA THR A 307 67.21 90.05 62.98
C THR A 307 67.06 90.88 61.70
N ASP A 308 67.05 90.23 60.55
CA ASP A 308 67.13 90.80 59.20
C ASP A 308 65.78 90.75 58.47
N ILE A 309 65.28 91.91 58.04
CA ILE A 309 63.90 92.09 57.54
C ILE A 309 63.74 91.47 56.15
N ASP A 310 64.73 91.64 55.28
CA ASP A 310 64.67 91.12 53.90
C ASP A 310 64.65 89.59 53.89
N ARG A 311 65.33 88.96 54.86
CA ARG A 311 65.37 87.51 55.02
C ARG A 311 64.07 86.94 55.61
N VAL A 312 63.43 87.66 56.53
CA VAL A 312 62.08 87.34 57.00
C VAL A 312 61.06 87.47 55.85
N ALA A 313 61.14 88.53 55.05
CA ALA A 313 60.28 88.71 53.88
C ALA A 313 60.46 87.58 52.83
N ALA A 314 61.71 87.18 52.54
CA ALA A 314 61.99 86.06 51.64
C ALA A 314 61.47 84.72 52.17
N LEU A 315 61.52 84.49 53.49
CA LEU A 315 60.92 83.31 54.12
C LEU A 315 59.39 83.32 54.04
N PHE A 316 58.75 84.47 54.23
CA PHE A 316 57.29 84.62 54.06
C PHE A 316 56.86 84.36 52.60
N ILE A 317 57.55 84.94 51.62
CA ILE A 317 57.25 84.70 50.19
C ILE A 317 57.38 83.21 49.85
N LYS A 318 58.46 82.55 50.31
CA LYS A 318 58.64 81.10 50.10
C LYS A 318 57.53 80.26 50.77
N GLN A 319 57.08 80.65 51.96
CA GLN A 319 55.94 80.00 52.61
C GLN A 319 54.61 80.31 51.92
N GLU A 320 54.43 81.49 51.33
CA GLU A 320 53.26 81.84 50.53
C GLU A 320 53.22 81.03 49.23
N GLU A 321 54.36 80.87 48.53
CA GLU A 321 54.50 79.99 47.36
C GLU A 321 54.21 78.52 47.71
N GLU A 322 54.75 78.00 48.82
CA GLU A 322 54.49 76.64 49.30
C GLU A 322 53.00 76.44 49.67
N ASN A 323 52.39 77.40 50.37
CA ASN A 323 50.96 77.36 50.70
C ASN A 323 50.07 77.50 49.46
N PHE A 324 50.45 78.30 48.46
CA PHE A 324 49.72 78.45 47.21
C PHE A 324 49.81 77.17 46.36
N ALA A 325 50.97 76.52 46.31
CA ALA A 325 51.14 75.21 45.69
C ALA A 325 50.27 74.14 46.38
N LEU A 326 50.26 74.10 47.72
CA LEU A 326 49.39 73.22 48.50
C LEU A 326 47.90 73.50 48.26
N PHE A 327 47.50 74.77 48.20
CA PHE A 327 46.11 75.17 47.90
C PHE A 327 45.67 74.71 46.50
N ASN A 328 46.53 74.90 45.49
CA ASN A 328 46.25 74.43 44.13
C ASN A 328 46.14 72.89 44.07
N TYR A 329 47.02 72.17 44.75
CA TYR A 329 46.95 70.70 44.85
C TYR A 329 45.68 70.22 45.59
N VAL A 330 45.25 70.90 46.65
CA VAL A 330 43.98 70.61 47.33
C VAL A 330 42.78 70.88 46.42
N ASN A 331 42.80 71.93 45.60
CA ASN A 331 41.75 72.19 44.61
C ASN A 331 41.73 71.13 43.50
N GLU A 332 42.90 70.71 43.01
CA GLU A 332 43.02 69.64 42.01
C GLU A 332 42.51 68.29 42.55
N LEU A 333 42.90 67.92 43.78
CA LEU A 333 42.35 66.74 44.47
C LEU A 333 40.84 66.84 44.73
N ASN A 334 40.29 68.02 45.04
CA ASN A 334 38.85 68.18 45.19
C ASN A 334 38.12 68.00 43.85
N ASN A 335 38.66 68.55 42.77
CA ASN A 335 38.12 68.38 41.41
C ASN A 335 38.17 66.89 40.98
N GLU A 336 39.27 66.19 41.24
CA GLU A 336 39.37 64.74 41.00
C GLU A 336 38.35 63.97 41.86
N CYS A 337 38.21 64.34 43.14
CA CYS A 337 37.22 63.76 44.03
C CYS A 337 35.77 64.05 43.58
N GLU A 338 35.49 65.16 42.90
CA GLU A 338 34.17 65.46 42.31
C GLU A 338 33.94 64.65 41.04
N MET A 339 34.92 64.55 40.13
CA MET A 339 34.84 63.64 38.98
C MET A 339 34.64 62.18 39.39
N LEU A 340 35.36 61.70 40.40
CA LEU A 340 35.20 60.34 40.94
C LEU A 340 33.83 60.14 41.60
N LYS A 341 33.30 61.13 42.33
CA LYS A 341 31.91 61.08 42.86
C LYS A 341 30.90 60.96 41.73
N ASP A 342 31.08 61.69 40.62
CA ASP A 342 30.15 61.68 39.49
C ASP A 342 30.24 60.39 38.68
N GLN A 343 31.44 59.85 38.44
CA GLN A 343 31.61 58.51 37.88
C GLN A 343 30.97 57.42 38.78
N VAL A 344 31.09 57.54 40.11
CA VAL A 344 30.41 56.63 41.04
C VAL A 344 28.89 56.77 41.00
N LYS A 345 28.34 57.98 40.83
CA LYS A 345 26.89 58.17 40.58
C LYS A 345 26.46 57.50 39.28
N GLU A 346 27.18 57.72 38.18
CA GLU A 346 26.87 57.15 36.87
C GLU A 346 26.90 55.62 36.90
N LEU A 347 27.97 55.03 37.46
CA LEU A 347 28.07 53.58 37.67
C LEU A 347 26.95 53.05 38.56
N THR A 348 26.52 53.80 39.59
CA THR A 348 25.39 53.42 40.46
C THR A 348 24.06 53.43 39.70
N VAL A 349 23.83 54.40 38.80
CA VAL A 349 22.67 54.43 37.90
C VAL A 349 22.70 53.21 36.97
N ASN A 350 23.82 52.98 36.27
CA ASN A 350 24.00 51.87 35.33
C ASN A 350 23.80 50.49 36.02
N ILE A 351 24.27 50.33 37.26
CA ILE A 351 24.03 49.13 38.09
C ILE A 351 22.55 48.97 38.45
N ASN A 352 21.84 50.06 38.77
CA ASN A 352 20.41 50.01 39.10
C ASN A 352 19.54 49.72 37.88
N GLU A 353 19.88 50.27 36.71
CA GLU A 353 19.21 49.93 35.44
C GLU A 353 19.41 48.46 35.07
N GLN A 354 20.64 47.93 35.15
CA GLN A 354 20.88 46.50 34.88
C GLN A 354 20.24 45.59 35.94
N ARG A 355 20.10 46.04 37.20
CA ARG A 355 19.29 45.33 38.21
C ARG A 355 17.81 45.32 37.86
N ALA A 356 17.26 46.41 37.34
CA ALA A 356 15.87 46.46 36.87
C ALA A 356 15.65 45.52 35.66
N ILE A 357 16.53 45.59 34.65
CA ILE A 357 16.50 44.71 33.47
C ILE A 357 16.63 43.24 33.86
N ASN A 358 17.55 42.89 34.76
CA ASN A 358 17.72 41.51 35.21
C ASN A 358 16.55 41.03 36.08
N LYS A 359 15.93 41.91 36.89
CA LYS A 359 14.71 41.58 37.63
C LYS A 359 13.53 41.33 36.68
N GLN A 360 13.37 42.16 35.64
CA GLN A 360 12.34 41.93 34.62
C GLN A 360 12.55 40.60 33.90
N LYS A 361 13.77 40.33 33.40
CA LYS A 361 14.11 39.05 32.77
C LYS A 361 13.89 37.85 33.69
N ALA A 362 14.16 37.99 35.00
CA ALA A 362 13.90 36.94 35.97
C ALA A 362 12.39 36.70 36.19
N MET A 363 11.55 37.74 36.12
CA MET A 363 10.09 37.58 36.15
C MET A 363 9.57 36.95 34.86
N GLU A 364 10.02 37.40 33.69
CA GLU A 364 9.69 36.78 32.39
C GLU A 364 10.13 35.31 32.32
N GLN A 365 11.28 34.97 32.89
CA GLN A 365 11.74 33.58 33.03
C GLN A 365 10.89 32.77 34.02
N GLN A 366 10.45 33.37 35.12
CA GLN A 366 9.55 32.70 36.07
C GLN A 366 8.17 32.45 35.45
N ASP A 367 7.57 33.44 34.78
CA ASP A 367 6.28 33.31 34.10
C ASP A 367 6.32 32.25 32.98
N THR A 368 7.44 32.15 32.26
CA THR A 368 7.64 31.09 31.24
C THR A 368 7.90 29.71 31.87
N LEU A 369 8.56 29.61 33.03
CA LEU A 369 8.69 28.36 33.77
C LEU A 369 7.36 27.91 34.40
N ASP A 370 6.54 28.82 34.92
CA ASP A 370 5.24 28.48 35.52
C ASP A 370 4.22 28.06 34.45
N SER A 371 4.21 28.71 33.28
CA SER A 371 3.40 28.24 32.15
C SER A 371 3.89 26.89 31.59
N LEU A 372 5.21 26.69 31.43
CA LEU A 372 5.77 25.42 30.93
C LEU A 372 5.57 24.26 31.95
N THR A 373 5.67 24.52 33.24
CA THR A 373 5.37 23.50 34.27
C THR A 373 3.87 23.23 34.40
N GLN A 374 2.99 24.21 34.10
CA GLN A 374 1.56 23.98 33.97
C GLN A 374 1.23 23.14 32.72
N GLU A 375 1.87 23.40 31.57
CA GLU A 375 1.75 22.53 30.39
C GLU A 375 2.24 21.11 30.67
N LEU A 376 3.40 20.95 31.33
CA LEU A 376 3.91 19.64 31.73
C LEU A 376 2.95 18.90 32.68
N ARG A 377 2.34 19.59 33.66
CA ARG A 377 1.31 19.01 34.53
C ARG A 377 0.08 18.57 33.74
N ASN A 378 -0.40 19.38 32.79
CA ASN A 378 -1.52 19.01 31.92
C ASN A 378 -1.17 17.77 31.08
N ARG A 379 -0.03 17.78 30.39
CA ARG A 379 0.47 16.63 29.60
C ARG A 379 0.67 15.37 30.44
N GLN A 380 1.11 15.50 31.69
CA GLN A 380 1.25 14.38 32.62
C GLN A 380 -0.12 13.83 33.05
N ASN A 381 -1.10 14.69 33.29
CA ASN A 381 -2.49 14.29 33.58
C ASN A 381 -3.15 13.61 32.38
N ASP A 382 -2.98 14.14 31.17
CA ASP A 382 -3.40 13.51 29.91
C ASP A 382 -2.75 12.14 29.75
N THR A 383 -1.43 12.03 29.98
CA THR A 383 -0.69 10.77 29.89
C THR A 383 -1.16 9.76 30.93
N ASN A 384 -1.48 10.20 32.15
CA ASN A 384 -1.94 9.33 33.23
C ASN A 384 -3.40 8.88 33.05
N THR A 385 -4.28 9.73 32.51
CA THR A 385 -5.64 9.33 32.14
C THR A 385 -5.62 8.36 30.97
N MET A 386 -4.81 8.63 29.94
CA MET A 386 -4.62 7.71 28.80
C MET A 386 -4.05 6.35 29.26
N LYS A 387 -3.06 6.33 30.16
CA LYS A 387 -2.57 5.09 30.80
C LYS A 387 -3.68 4.38 31.57
N SER A 388 -4.41 5.06 32.45
CA SER A 388 -5.51 4.43 33.21
C SER A 388 -6.60 3.86 32.29
N THR A 389 -6.93 4.54 31.19
CA THR A 389 -7.85 3.97 30.18
C THR A 389 -7.24 2.81 29.42
N LEU A 390 -5.95 2.83 29.11
CA LEU A 390 -5.25 1.69 28.51
C LEU A 390 -5.30 0.50 29.46
N ASP A 391 -4.88 0.67 30.72
CA ASP A 391 -4.87 -0.35 31.76
C ASP A 391 -6.27 -0.96 31.94
N ASN A 392 -7.30 -0.13 32.10
CA ASN A 392 -8.70 -0.55 32.17
C ASN A 392 -9.18 -1.31 30.92
N THR A 393 -8.79 -0.87 29.70
CA THR A 393 -9.12 -1.66 28.50
C THR A 393 -8.33 -2.96 28.42
N THR A 394 -7.09 -3.01 28.94
CA THR A 394 -6.32 -4.26 28.98
C THR A 394 -6.91 -5.26 29.97
N THR A 395 -7.30 -4.84 31.18
CA THR A 395 -7.97 -5.73 32.15
C THR A 395 -9.32 -6.21 31.62
N ILE A 396 -10.14 -5.33 31.04
CA ILE A 396 -11.40 -5.71 30.39
C ILE A 396 -11.15 -6.70 29.25
N THR A 397 -10.12 -6.49 28.39
CA THR A 397 -9.79 -7.50 27.37
C THR A 397 -9.28 -8.80 27.97
N GLY A 398 -8.51 -8.77 29.06
CA GLY A 398 -8.07 -9.97 29.78
C GLY A 398 -9.26 -10.78 30.31
N GLU A 399 -10.16 -10.12 31.05
CA GLU A 399 -11.42 -10.72 31.52
C GLU A 399 -12.27 -11.30 30.38
N ILE A 400 -12.36 -10.62 29.23
CA ILE A 400 -13.12 -11.13 28.08
C ILE A 400 -12.43 -12.37 27.48
N LEU A 401 -11.10 -12.37 27.35
CA LEU A 401 -10.35 -13.53 26.85
C LEU A 401 -10.47 -14.72 27.81
N ASP A 402 -10.40 -14.49 29.12
CA ASP A 402 -10.58 -15.52 30.14
C ASP A 402 -12.03 -16.04 30.20
N LYS A 403 -13.04 -15.17 30.08
CA LYS A 403 -14.45 -15.57 29.98
C LYS A 403 -14.75 -16.37 28.70
N ILE A 404 -14.12 -16.03 27.58
CA ILE A 404 -14.17 -16.83 26.34
C ILE A 404 -13.46 -18.17 26.53
N ASN A 405 -12.34 -18.20 27.26
CA ASN A 405 -11.60 -19.42 27.55
C ASN A 405 -12.37 -20.36 28.50
N THR A 406 -13.02 -19.84 29.55
CA THR A 406 -13.85 -20.66 30.45
C THR A 406 -15.11 -21.17 29.76
N LEU A 407 -15.76 -20.35 28.92
CA LEU A 407 -16.85 -20.82 28.03
C LEU A 407 -16.36 -21.92 27.08
N PHE A 408 -15.18 -21.77 26.48
CA PHE A 408 -14.61 -22.80 25.61
C PHE A 408 -14.32 -24.11 26.34
N VAL A 409 -13.75 -24.05 27.55
CA VAL A 409 -13.48 -25.23 28.40
C VAL A 409 -14.78 -25.89 28.86
N PHE A 410 -15.79 -25.11 29.25
CA PHE A 410 -17.11 -25.62 29.63
C PHE A 410 -17.82 -26.29 28.45
N MET A 411 -17.78 -25.70 27.25
CA MET A 411 -18.31 -26.34 26.04
C MET A 411 -17.54 -27.62 25.68
N LYS A 412 -16.22 -27.63 25.83
CA LYS A 412 -15.36 -28.82 25.64
C LYS A 412 -15.69 -29.95 26.62
N GLN A 413 -16.14 -29.64 27.84
CA GLN A 413 -16.57 -30.64 28.83
C GLN A 413 -17.96 -31.24 28.51
N ASN A 414 -18.83 -30.49 27.80
CA ASN A 414 -20.20 -30.90 27.53
C ASN A 414 -20.43 -31.57 26.16
N GLN A 415 -19.44 -31.61 25.26
CA GLN A 415 -19.65 -32.10 23.88
C GLN A 415 -19.05 -33.48 23.60
N THR A 416 -19.88 -34.40 23.09
CA THR A 416 -19.54 -35.80 22.81
C THR A 416 -18.75 -35.98 21.51
N GLN A 417 -17.43 -36.19 21.66
CA GLN A 417 -16.48 -36.84 20.74
C GLN A 417 -16.26 -36.28 19.32
N GLN A 418 -17.23 -35.64 18.64
CA GLN A 418 -17.07 -35.27 17.22
C GLN A 418 -16.30 -33.96 16.97
N THR A 419 -16.26 -33.03 17.92
CA THR A 419 -15.48 -31.77 17.79
C THR A 419 -13.99 -31.92 18.16
N ALA A 420 -13.56 -33.09 18.65
CA ALA A 420 -12.16 -33.36 18.97
C ALA A 420 -11.24 -33.38 17.73
N SER A 421 -11.76 -33.79 16.56
CA SER A 421 -10.96 -34.00 15.34
C SER A 421 -10.27 -32.73 14.83
N VAL A 422 -10.96 -31.58 14.85
CA VAL A 422 -10.42 -30.29 14.39
C VAL A 422 -9.40 -29.72 15.39
N LEU A 423 -9.56 -30.03 16.69
CA LEU A 423 -8.74 -29.43 17.75
C LEU A 423 -7.29 -29.97 17.74
N ASN A 424 -7.10 -31.23 17.40
CA ASN A 424 -5.77 -31.85 17.30
C ASN A 424 -4.90 -31.28 16.15
N LEU A 425 -5.45 -30.44 15.28
CA LEU A 425 -4.72 -29.79 14.18
C LEU A 425 -4.09 -28.43 14.57
N LEU A 426 -4.33 -27.93 15.79
CA LEU A 426 -3.83 -26.62 16.26
C LEU A 426 -2.66 -26.68 17.25
N GLY A 427 -2.07 -27.86 17.46
CA GLY A 427 -0.87 -28.05 18.30
C GLY A 427 -1.15 -28.60 19.70
N ASP A 428 -0.07 -28.82 20.46
CA ASP A 428 -0.12 -29.60 21.69
C ASP A 428 -0.92 -28.96 22.83
N SER A 429 -1.53 -29.82 23.63
CA SER A 429 -2.72 -29.55 24.43
C SER A 429 -2.49 -28.78 25.76
N THR A 430 -1.36 -28.09 25.90
CA THR A 430 -0.90 -27.49 27.17
C THR A 430 -0.61 -25.99 27.15
N SER A 431 -0.62 -25.32 25.98
CA SER A 431 -0.22 -23.90 25.88
C SER A 431 -1.15 -22.98 25.06
N ILE A 432 -2.27 -23.51 24.56
CA ILE A 432 -3.21 -22.74 23.72
C ILE A 432 -4.13 -21.84 24.56
N HIS A 433 -3.59 -20.74 25.08
CA HIS A 433 -4.39 -19.64 25.63
C HIS A 433 -5.08 -18.83 24.51
N VAL A 434 -6.23 -18.24 24.81
CA VAL A 434 -6.99 -17.40 23.87
C VAL A 434 -6.26 -16.07 23.67
N ASN A 435 -5.34 -16.04 22.69
CA ASN A 435 -4.61 -14.83 22.29
C ASN A 435 -5.47 -13.90 21.41
N LYS A 436 -5.18 -12.59 21.39
CA LYS A 436 -5.91 -11.56 20.61
C LYS A 436 -6.07 -11.86 19.11
N TYR A 437 -5.18 -12.67 18.54
CA TYR A 437 -5.27 -13.13 17.14
C TYR A 437 -6.15 -14.37 16.94
N ASN A 438 -6.35 -15.18 17.98
CA ASN A 438 -7.05 -16.47 17.90
C ASN A 438 -8.52 -16.39 18.37
N VAL A 439 -8.91 -15.32 19.07
CA VAL A 439 -10.26 -15.13 19.64
C VAL A 439 -11.38 -15.38 18.64
N SER A 440 -11.23 -14.86 17.41
CA SER A 440 -12.24 -15.01 16.34
C SER A 440 -12.46 -16.48 15.96
N LEU A 441 -11.42 -17.31 15.98
CA LEU A 441 -11.53 -18.74 15.68
C LEU A 441 -12.24 -19.49 16.81
N PHE A 442 -11.89 -19.17 18.07
CA PHE A 442 -12.57 -19.75 19.24
C PHE A 442 -14.05 -19.35 19.30
N LEU A 443 -14.37 -18.08 19.05
CA LEU A 443 -15.77 -17.61 18.98
C LEU A 443 -16.55 -18.29 17.86
N ALA A 444 -15.98 -18.47 16.67
CA ALA A 444 -16.65 -19.19 15.58
C ALA A 444 -16.92 -20.68 15.91
N ILE A 445 -16.03 -21.32 16.68
CA ILE A 445 -16.24 -22.69 17.18
C ILE A 445 -17.32 -22.73 18.26
N ILE A 446 -17.33 -21.77 19.19
CA ILE A 446 -18.37 -21.61 20.22
C ILE A 446 -19.74 -21.34 19.56
N GLU A 447 -19.82 -20.43 18.58
CA GLU A 447 -21.04 -20.11 17.83
C GLU A 447 -21.57 -21.36 17.10
N LYS A 448 -20.71 -22.09 16.39
CA LYS A 448 -21.11 -23.32 15.67
C LYS A 448 -21.63 -24.41 16.62
N THR A 449 -21.07 -24.50 17.84
CA THR A 449 -21.46 -25.51 18.83
C THR A 449 -22.67 -25.09 19.66
N ILE A 450 -22.85 -23.80 19.96
CA ILE A 450 -24.10 -23.25 20.52
C ILE A 450 -25.26 -23.49 19.55
N ASN A 451 -25.09 -23.22 18.25
CA ASN A 451 -26.12 -23.50 17.24
C ASN A 451 -26.47 -25.00 17.14
N GLN A 452 -25.51 -25.90 17.42
CA GLN A 452 -25.80 -27.34 17.54
C GLN A 452 -26.59 -27.67 18.82
N LEU A 453 -26.25 -27.07 19.96
CA LEU A 453 -26.99 -27.28 21.21
C LEU A 453 -28.38 -26.65 21.19
N LEU A 454 -28.59 -25.51 20.53
CA LEU A 454 -29.91 -24.88 20.35
C LEU A 454 -30.87 -25.79 19.57
N ASN A 455 -30.36 -26.51 18.57
CA ASN A 455 -31.12 -27.54 17.84
C ASN A 455 -31.44 -28.79 18.68
N ILE A 456 -30.79 -28.98 19.84
CA ILE A 456 -31.04 -30.08 20.78
C ILE A 456 -31.96 -29.63 21.92
N VAL A 457 -31.76 -28.41 22.46
CA VAL A 457 -32.55 -27.83 23.56
C VAL A 457 -33.95 -27.38 23.10
N ASN A 458 -34.18 -27.23 21.79
CA ASN A 458 -35.53 -27.10 21.23
C ASN A 458 -36.33 -28.44 21.22
N ALA A 459 -35.80 -29.53 21.80
CA ALA A 459 -36.61 -30.66 22.24
C ALA A 459 -37.27 -30.34 23.60
N PRO A 460 -38.60 -30.53 23.75
CA PRO A 460 -39.36 -30.05 24.91
C PRO A 460 -39.29 -30.96 26.16
N VAL A 461 -40.05 -30.58 27.21
CA VAL A 461 -40.14 -31.15 28.58
C VAL A 461 -39.15 -30.46 29.54
N GLU A 462 -39.47 -29.42 30.31
CA GLU A 462 -40.55 -29.13 31.30
C GLU A 462 -39.98 -29.13 32.74
N ASP A 463 -40.08 -27.96 33.40
CA ASP A 463 -40.30 -27.75 34.85
C ASP A 463 -39.32 -28.33 35.92
N THR A 464 -39.17 -27.73 37.12
CA THR A 464 -39.91 -26.65 37.79
C THR A 464 -39.01 -25.88 38.78
N SER A 465 -39.41 -24.63 39.13
CA SER A 465 -39.25 -23.99 40.46
C SER A 465 -37.84 -23.60 40.96
N ALA A 466 -37.63 -22.58 41.82
CA ALA A 466 -38.29 -21.28 42.07
C ALA A 466 -37.49 -20.52 43.18
N ARG A 467 -37.82 -19.24 43.40
CA ARG A 467 -37.48 -18.38 44.56
C ARG A 467 -36.02 -17.88 44.65
N HIS A 468 -35.73 -16.69 45.18
CA HIS A 468 -36.61 -15.62 45.70
C HIS A 468 -36.40 -14.31 44.93
N GLU A 469 -37.48 -13.54 44.78
CA GLU A 469 -37.42 -12.11 44.42
C GLU A 469 -37.38 -11.28 45.71
N ASP A 470 -36.43 -10.36 45.82
CA ASP A 470 -36.46 -9.26 46.78
C ASP A 470 -36.30 -7.95 46.00
N THR A 471 -37.43 -7.28 45.74
CA THR A 471 -37.46 -6.04 44.95
C THR A 471 -37.22 -4.82 45.84
N VAL A 472 -36.11 -4.11 45.63
CA VAL A 472 -35.90 -2.75 46.15
C VAL A 472 -35.63 -1.81 44.98
N HIS A 473 -36.58 -0.92 44.69
CA HIS A 473 -36.41 0.15 43.71
C HIS A 473 -35.35 1.16 44.17
N PHE A 474 -34.47 1.56 43.25
CA PHE A 474 -33.82 2.87 43.27
C PHE A 474 -33.71 3.40 41.85
N GLU A 475 -34.20 4.61 41.62
CA GLU A 475 -34.17 5.27 40.33
C GLU A 475 -32.81 5.92 40.04
N PHE A 476 -32.41 5.99 38.77
CA PHE A 476 -31.30 6.81 38.30
C PHE A 476 -31.77 7.76 37.17
N PRO A 477 -31.43 9.06 37.24
CA PRO A 477 -31.79 10.03 36.20
C PRO A 477 -30.99 9.83 34.90
N PRO A 478 -31.48 10.36 33.76
CA PRO A 478 -30.90 10.10 32.45
C PRO A 478 -29.55 10.79 32.22
N ARG A 479 -28.74 10.19 31.33
CA ARG A 479 -27.42 10.69 30.93
C ARG A 479 -27.51 12.02 30.13
N ARG A 480 -26.46 12.82 30.27
CA ARG A 480 -25.91 13.66 29.20
C ARG A 480 -24.50 13.15 28.87
#